data_AF-A0A0B8WWT2-F1
#
_entry.id   AF-A0A0B8WWT2-F1
#
_cell.length_a   1.000
_cell.length_b   1.000
_cell.length_c   1.000
_cell.angle_alpha   90.00
_cell.angle_beta   90.00
_cell.angle_gamma   90.00
#
_symmetry.space_group_name_H-M   'P 1'
#
loop_
_entity.id
_entity.type
_entity.pdbx_description
1 polymer ?
#
loop_
_entity_poly.entity_id
_entity_poly.type
_entity_poly.pdbx_seq_one_letter_code
_entity_poly.pdbx_strand_id
1 'polypeptide(L)'
;MKKREWLIVILPLLATWLIDRVTKVWATGITQLKSFGPIHFVLHHNHGAMLGLFSDLPSVLRIVSLSTGGAFLLCTYALIQYLLPIKSLTLRSGLSILIGGIIGNVTDRIIWGYVVDFIVVGTPSLSSPAFNLADALQWLGYALIVYAIIREGELLWPENNVRKQYWVNMPFQLKYCFILMAVGLSLTLICLVFSYTYMRVTIQELVGNNAFLLNKFLVPYVITFIIICIAFCAILFAVGRLISHRIAGPLYAFERFLKTSLEGTSTPLKLRAGDEFKHLEELAEQVNERLNQIKKERTVNVIEYKDDEN
;
A
#
# COMPACT_ATOMS: atom_id res chain seq x y z
N MET A 1 8.74 9.50 -2.97
CA MET A 1 9.29 8.59 -3.98
C MET A 1 9.74 9.38 -5.20
N LYS A 2 10.97 9.15 -5.69
CA LYS A 2 11.41 9.73 -6.98
C LYS A 2 10.57 9.12 -8.13
N LYS A 3 10.43 9.80 -9.28
CA LYS A 3 9.67 9.29 -10.45
C LYS A 3 10.09 7.86 -10.84
N ARG A 4 11.38 7.53 -10.69
CA ARG A 4 11.94 6.19 -10.97
C ARG A 4 11.48 5.12 -9.99
N GLU A 5 11.20 5.47 -8.73
CA GLU A 5 10.75 4.52 -7.70
C GLU A 5 9.28 4.13 -7.90
N TRP A 6 8.47 5.00 -8.52
CA TRP A 6 7.10 4.65 -8.91
C TRP A 6 7.05 3.57 -10.00
N LEU A 7 8.09 3.44 -10.82
CA LEU A 7 8.19 2.36 -11.80
C LEU A 7 8.21 0.99 -11.12
N ILE A 8 8.80 0.88 -9.93
CA ILE A 8 8.89 -0.39 -9.17
C ILE A 8 7.51 -0.83 -8.65
N VAL A 9 6.56 0.10 -8.53
CA VAL A 9 5.18 -0.19 -8.10
C VAL A 9 4.27 -0.40 -9.32
N ILE A 10 4.40 0.45 -10.33
CA ILE A 10 3.51 0.45 -11.49
C ILE A 10 3.86 -0.68 -12.46
N LEU A 11 5.14 -0.93 -12.71
CA LEU A 11 5.58 -1.90 -13.72
C LEU A 11 5.18 -3.33 -13.36
N PRO A 12 5.39 -3.86 -12.14
CA PRO A 12 4.97 -5.22 -11.81
C PRO A 12 3.45 -5.39 -11.85
N LEU A 13 2.69 -4.37 -11.43
CA LEU A 13 1.23 -4.38 -11.50
C LEU A 13 0.74 -4.47 -12.94
N LEU A 14 1.21 -3.57 -13.81
CA LEU A 14 0.82 -3.53 -15.22
C LEU A 14 1.29 -4.77 -15.98
N ALA A 15 2.51 -5.24 -15.71
CA ALA A 15 3.05 -6.45 -16.33
C ALA A 15 2.19 -7.66 -15.95
N THR A 16 1.87 -7.83 -14.66
CA THR A 16 1.02 -8.94 -14.20
C THR A 16 -0.34 -8.93 -14.91
N TRP A 17 -1.00 -7.76 -14.93
CA TRP A 17 -2.29 -7.60 -15.60
C TRP A 17 -2.22 -7.87 -17.11
N LEU A 18 -1.19 -7.37 -17.78
CA LEU A 18 -1.03 -7.53 -19.22
C LEU A 18 -0.75 -8.99 -19.61
N ILE A 19 0.14 -9.67 -18.88
CA ILE A 19 0.49 -11.07 -19.15
C ILE A 19 -0.76 -11.93 -18.93
N ASP A 20 -1.49 -11.73 -17.83
CA ASP A 20 -2.76 -12.44 -17.59
C ASP A 20 -3.74 -12.22 -18.76
N ARG A 21 -3.94 -10.97 -19.18
CA ARG A 21 -4.86 -10.65 -20.28
C ARG A 21 -4.49 -11.32 -21.59
N VAL A 22 -3.20 -11.30 -21.96
CA VAL A 22 -2.70 -11.96 -23.18
C VAL A 22 -2.90 -13.47 -23.10
N THR A 23 -2.56 -14.09 -21.97
CA THR A 23 -2.71 -15.55 -21.82
C THR A 23 -4.16 -16.01 -21.84
N LYS A 24 -5.09 -15.22 -21.31
CA LYS A 24 -6.53 -15.52 -21.39
C LYS A 24 -7.08 -15.38 -22.81
N VAL A 25 -6.64 -14.36 -23.57
CA VAL A 25 -7.00 -14.22 -24.99
C VAL A 25 -6.47 -15.39 -25.81
N TRP A 26 -5.29 -15.90 -25.50
CA TRP A 26 -4.79 -17.13 -26.11
C TRP A 26 -5.64 -18.36 -25.71
N ALA A 27 -6.05 -18.44 -24.44
CA ALA A 27 -6.80 -19.57 -23.91
C ALA A 27 -8.21 -19.72 -24.51
N THR A 28 -8.86 -18.64 -24.94
CA THR A 28 -10.18 -18.72 -25.61
C THR A 28 -10.12 -19.47 -26.96
N GLY A 29 -8.93 -19.64 -27.54
CA GLY A 29 -8.70 -20.46 -28.73
C GLY A 29 -8.57 -21.97 -28.45
N ILE A 30 -8.63 -22.41 -27.19
CA ILE A 30 -8.52 -23.82 -26.81
C ILE A 30 -9.87 -24.50 -27.01
N THR A 31 -9.97 -25.38 -28.01
CA THR A 31 -11.19 -26.15 -28.32
C THR A 31 -11.12 -27.62 -27.88
N GLN A 32 -9.90 -28.15 -27.67
CA GLN A 32 -9.65 -29.51 -27.21
C GLN A 32 -8.58 -29.50 -26.11
N LEU A 33 -8.63 -30.50 -25.23
CA LEU A 33 -7.66 -30.67 -24.15
C LEU A 33 -6.23 -30.81 -24.71
N LYS A 34 -5.34 -29.88 -24.37
CA LYS A 34 -3.92 -29.95 -24.72
C LYS A 34 -3.11 -30.32 -23.48
N SER A 35 -2.42 -31.45 -23.51
CA SER A 35 -1.69 -31.98 -22.35
C SER A 35 -0.18 -32.01 -22.61
N PHE A 36 0.60 -31.49 -21.67
CA PHE A 36 2.05 -31.48 -21.69
C PHE A 36 2.57 -31.98 -20.32
N GLY A 37 2.79 -33.30 -20.22
CA GLY A 37 3.16 -33.93 -18.95
C GLY A 37 2.09 -33.70 -17.88
N PRO A 38 2.43 -33.19 -16.69
CA PRO A 38 1.47 -32.93 -15.61
C PRO A 38 0.66 -31.64 -15.80
N ILE A 39 0.88 -30.87 -16.87
CA ILE A 39 0.17 -29.62 -17.16
C ILE A 39 -0.82 -29.85 -18.28
N HIS A 40 -2.07 -29.51 -18.02
CA HIS A 40 -3.17 -29.65 -18.95
C HIS A 40 -3.80 -28.27 -19.20
N PHE A 41 -4.09 -27.98 -20.46
CA PHE A 41 -4.76 -26.76 -20.88
C PHE A 41 -6.19 -27.08 -21.32
N VAL A 42 -7.16 -26.52 -20.62
CA VAL A 42 -8.60 -26.71 -20.87
C VAL A 42 -9.35 -25.43 -20.57
N LEU A 43 -10.18 -24.96 -21.50
CA LEU A 43 -10.95 -23.74 -21.28
C LEU A 43 -12.06 -23.98 -20.24
N HIS A 44 -12.03 -23.22 -19.16
CA HIS A 44 -13.03 -23.23 -18.11
C HIS A 44 -13.51 -21.82 -17.79
N HIS A 45 -14.83 -21.61 -17.74
CA HIS A 45 -15.43 -20.32 -17.40
C HIS A 45 -15.90 -20.35 -15.94
N ASN A 46 -15.22 -19.57 -15.11
CA ASN A 46 -15.47 -19.52 -13.68
C ASN A 46 -16.32 -18.31 -13.30
N HIS A 47 -17.58 -18.55 -12.95
CA HIS A 47 -18.54 -17.52 -12.54
C HIS A 47 -18.47 -17.17 -11.04
N GLY A 48 -17.73 -17.94 -10.24
CA GLY A 48 -17.60 -17.70 -8.80
C GLY A 48 -16.68 -16.50 -8.50
N ALA A 49 -16.91 -15.82 -7.38
CA ALA A 49 -16.03 -14.74 -6.92
C ALA A 49 -14.98 -15.20 -5.89
N MET A 50 -15.15 -16.39 -5.29
CA MET A 50 -14.12 -17.10 -4.53
C MET A 50 -14.64 -18.52 -4.27
N LEU A 51 -14.17 -19.57 -4.98
CA LEU A 51 -14.66 -20.96 -4.79
C LEU A 51 -16.19 -21.14 -4.92
N GLY A 52 -16.86 -20.34 -5.77
CA GLY A 52 -18.33 -20.35 -5.90
C GLY A 52 -19.08 -19.42 -4.94
N LEU A 53 -18.41 -18.81 -3.95
CA LEU A 53 -19.02 -17.77 -3.12
C LEU A 53 -19.52 -16.62 -4.01
N PHE A 54 -20.74 -16.14 -3.70
CA PHE A 54 -21.46 -15.06 -4.40
C PHE A 54 -22.09 -15.41 -5.76
N SER A 55 -22.06 -16.66 -6.22
CA SER A 55 -22.75 -17.08 -7.46
C SER A 55 -24.27 -16.90 -7.38
N ASP A 56 -24.84 -17.20 -6.21
CA ASP A 56 -26.28 -17.23 -5.97
C ASP A 56 -26.84 -15.86 -5.57
N LEU A 57 -25.98 -14.84 -5.43
CA LEU A 57 -26.42 -13.49 -5.14
C LEU A 57 -27.11 -12.86 -6.35
N PRO A 58 -28.15 -12.02 -6.12
CA PRO A 58 -28.69 -11.09 -7.09
C PRO A 58 -27.56 -10.32 -7.80
N SER A 59 -27.71 -10.11 -9.12
CA SER A 59 -26.70 -9.47 -9.97
C SER A 59 -26.26 -8.11 -9.44
N VAL A 60 -27.18 -7.32 -8.90
CA VAL A 60 -26.89 -6.01 -8.27
C VAL A 60 -25.98 -6.17 -7.05
N LEU A 61 -26.27 -7.11 -6.15
CA LEU A 61 -25.43 -7.36 -4.98
C LEU A 61 -24.05 -7.85 -5.37
N ARG A 62 -23.95 -8.70 -6.39
CA ARG A 62 -22.68 -9.21 -6.91
C ARG A 62 -21.81 -8.07 -7.46
N ILE A 63 -22.38 -7.21 -8.31
CA ILE A 63 -21.67 -6.06 -8.88
C ILE A 63 -21.20 -5.11 -7.78
N VAL A 64 -22.07 -4.75 -6.84
CA VAL A 64 -21.78 -3.83 -5.74
C VAL A 64 -20.72 -4.40 -4.80
N SER A 65 -20.78 -5.70 -4.51
CA SER A 65 -19.79 -6.40 -3.68
C SER A 65 -18.41 -6.39 -4.33
N LEU A 66 -18.35 -6.72 -5.62
CA LEU A 66 -17.10 -6.76 -6.37
C LEU A 66 -16.52 -5.36 -6.58
N SER A 67 -17.35 -4.37 -6.92
CA SER A 67 -16.90 -2.99 -7.15
C SER A 67 -16.37 -2.35 -5.87
N THR A 68 -17.06 -2.58 -4.75
CA THR A 68 -16.68 -2.02 -3.47
C THR A 68 -15.49 -2.75 -2.87
N GLY A 69 -15.52 -4.07 -2.83
CA GLY A 69 -14.39 -4.86 -2.36
C GLY A 69 -13.14 -4.52 -3.17
N GLY A 70 -13.27 -4.39 -4.49
CA GLY A 70 -12.21 -3.93 -5.37
C GLY A 70 -11.69 -2.53 -5.02
N ALA A 71 -12.59 -1.56 -4.83
CA ALA A 71 -12.20 -0.20 -4.47
C ALA A 71 -11.53 -0.13 -3.08
N PHE A 72 -12.02 -0.89 -2.10
CA PHE A 72 -11.41 -1.01 -0.77
C PHE A 72 -10.00 -1.61 -0.85
N LEU A 73 -9.82 -2.67 -1.64
CA LEU A 73 -8.53 -3.30 -1.88
C LEU A 73 -7.54 -2.34 -2.56
N LEU A 74 -7.97 -1.61 -3.59
CA LEU A 74 -7.12 -0.66 -4.32
C LEU A 74 -6.69 0.52 -3.44
N CYS A 75 -7.62 1.08 -2.65
CA CYS A 75 -7.30 2.16 -1.73
C CYS A 75 -6.37 1.68 -0.61
N THR A 76 -6.61 0.49 -0.05
CA THR A 76 -5.72 -0.14 0.95
C THR A 76 -4.33 -0.38 0.37
N TYR A 77 -4.25 -0.91 -0.85
CA TYR A 77 -3.00 -1.08 -1.58
C TYR A 77 -2.25 0.25 -1.76
N ALA A 78 -2.92 1.29 -2.24
CA ALA A 78 -2.31 2.61 -2.45
C ALA A 78 -1.78 3.20 -1.13
N LEU A 79 -2.53 3.02 -0.03
CA LEU A 79 -2.13 3.45 1.30
C LEU A 79 -0.88 2.70 1.79
N ILE A 80 -0.88 1.36 1.69
CA ILE A 80 0.27 0.55 2.08
C ILE A 80 1.50 0.94 1.25
N GLN A 81 1.36 1.09 -0.07
CA GLN A 81 2.47 1.52 -0.94
C GLN A 81 3.02 2.91 -0.59
N TYR A 82 2.16 3.81 -0.08
CA TYR A 82 2.58 5.12 0.39
C TYR A 82 3.32 5.06 1.73
N LEU A 83 2.85 4.21 2.66
CA LEU A 83 3.40 4.08 4.00
C LEU A 83 4.68 3.25 4.07
N LEU A 84 4.89 2.33 3.11
CA LEU A 84 6.07 1.47 3.12
C LEU A 84 7.38 2.25 2.98
N PRO A 85 8.43 1.88 3.74
CA PRO A 85 9.76 2.44 3.57
C PRO A 85 10.21 2.37 2.10
N ILE A 86 10.91 3.41 1.63
CA ILE A 86 11.40 3.48 0.23
C ILE A 86 12.32 2.29 -0.09
N LYS A 87 13.04 1.78 0.91
CA LYS A 87 13.98 0.65 0.78
C LYS A 87 13.30 -0.72 0.65
N SER A 88 12.00 -0.83 0.97
CA SER A 88 11.27 -2.11 0.99
C SER A 88 10.78 -2.51 -0.41
N LEU A 89 11.71 -2.67 -1.35
CA LEU A 89 11.40 -2.88 -2.77
C LEU A 89 10.73 -4.24 -3.02
N THR A 90 11.13 -5.27 -2.28
CA THR A 90 10.59 -6.63 -2.38
C THR A 90 9.12 -6.67 -1.95
N LEU A 91 8.79 -6.02 -0.83
CA LEU A 91 7.42 -5.94 -0.33
C LEU A 91 6.52 -5.14 -1.27
N ARG A 92 7.03 -4.01 -1.77
CA ARG A 92 6.31 -3.15 -2.73
C ARG A 92 5.99 -3.89 -4.02
N SER A 93 6.97 -4.59 -4.59
CA SER A 93 6.77 -5.38 -5.82
C SER A 93 5.86 -6.59 -5.60
N GLY A 94 5.98 -7.30 -4.48
CA GLY A 94 5.08 -8.40 -4.11
C GLY A 94 3.61 -7.95 -4.01
N LEU A 95 3.36 -6.81 -3.36
CA LEU A 95 2.02 -6.20 -3.31
C LEU A 95 1.48 -5.82 -4.69
N SER A 96 2.34 -5.27 -5.55
CA SER A 96 1.97 -4.87 -6.91
C SER A 96 1.61 -6.06 -7.80
N ILE A 97 2.35 -7.17 -7.70
CA ILE A 97 2.05 -8.42 -8.41
C ILE A 97 0.71 -8.99 -7.92
N LEU A 98 0.52 -9.08 -6.60
CA LEU A 98 -0.71 -9.58 -6.00
C LEU A 98 -1.94 -8.78 -6.48
N ILE A 99 -1.87 -7.45 -6.42
CA ILE A 99 -2.96 -6.59 -6.88
C ILE A 99 -3.15 -6.66 -8.40
N GLY A 100 -2.06 -6.74 -9.18
CA GLY A 100 -2.14 -6.93 -10.64
C GLY A 100 -2.95 -8.17 -11.02
N GLY A 101 -2.75 -9.29 -10.33
CA GLY A 101 -3.55 -10.50 -10.53
C GLY A 101 -5.02 -10.34 -10.13
N ILE A 102 -5.29 -9.66 -9.01
CA ILE A 102 -6.67 -9.34 -8.60
C ILE A 102 -7.36 -8.51 -9.69
N ILE A 103 -6.70 -7.46 -10.19
CA ILE A 103 -7.25 -6.59 -11.24
C ILE A 103 -7.51 -7.40 -12.52
N GLY A 104 -6.63 -8.33 -12.92
CA GLY A 104 -6.84 -9.19 -14.10
C GLY A 104 -8.15 -9.99 -13.99
N ASN A 105 -8.32 -10.67 -12.87
CA ASN A 105 -9.53 -11.45 -12.58
C ASN A 105 -10.80 -10.61 -12.39
N VAL A 106 -10.68 -9.38 -11.87
CA VAL A 106 -11.81 -8.43 -11.78
C VAL A 106 -12.17 -7.89 -13.16
N THR A 107 -11.19 -7.62 -14.02
CA THR A 107 -11.39 -7.12 -15.38
C THR A 107 -12.24 -8.10 -16.19
N ASP A 108 -11.95 -9.39 -16.10
CA ASP A 108 -12.74 -10.39 -16.82
C ASP A 108 -14.19 -10.45 -16.33
N ARG A 109 -14.39 -10.38 -15.01
CA ARG A 109 -15.74 -10.37 -14.42
C ARG A 109 -16.55 -9.16 -14.86
N ILE A 110 -15.91 -7.99 -15.02
CA ILE A 110 -16.59 -6.78 -15.50
C ILE A 110 -16.97 -6.91 -16.99
N ILE A 111 -16.07 -7.45 -17.82
CA ILE A 111 -16.28 -7.49 -19.28
C ILE A 111 -17.16 -8.69 -19.70
N TRP A 112 -16.92 -9.86 -19.12
CA TRP A 112 -17.49 -11.14 -19.57
C TRP A 112 -18.45 -11.77 -18.54
N GLY A 113 -18.44 -11.32 -17.29
CA GLY A 113 -19.25 -11.90 -16.22
C GLY A 113 -18.69 -13.21 -15.63
N TYR A 114 -17.48 -13.62 -16.04
CA TYR A 114 -16.74 -14.79 -15.54
C TYR A 114 -15.24 -14.58 -15.69
N VAL A 115 -14.44 -15.44 -15.07
CA VAL A 115 -12.99 -15.53 -15.27
C VAL A 115 -12.66 -16.68 -16.20
N VAL A 116 -11.71 -16.46 -17.10
CA VAL A 116 -11.18 -17.49 -17.99
C VAL A 116 -10.05 -18.23 -17.26
N ASP A 117 -10.35 -19.45 -16.83
CA ASP A 117 -9.38 -20.38 -16.24
C ASP A 117 -8.97 -21.40 -17.30
N PHE A 118 -7.68 -21.73 -17.36
CA PHE A 118 -7.18 -22.53 -18.47
C PHE A 118 -6.02 -23.48 -18.16
N ILE A 119 -5.49 -23.45 -16.93
CA ILE A 119 -4.38 -24.30 -16.49
C ILE A 119 -4.91 -25.28 -15.45
N VAL A 120 -4.64 -26.57 -15.65
CA VAL A 120 -4.89 -27.64 -14.68
C VAL A 120 -3.57 -28.39 -14.49
N VAL A 121 -3.14 -28.57 -13.24
CA VAL A 121 -1.91 -29.29 -12.91
C VAL A 121 -2.27 -30.56 -12.15
N GLY A 122 -1.77 -31.70 -12.61
CA GLY A 122 -1.89 -32.95 -11.87
C GLY A 122 -1.92 -34.19 -12.76
N THR A 123 -2.53 -35.24 -12.23
CA THR A 123 -2.72 -36.54 -12.87
C THR A 123 -4.22 -36.85 -13.00
N PRO A 124 -4.65 -37.82 -13.82
CA PRO A 124 -6.06 -38.20 -13.92
C PRO A 124 -6.72 -38.55 -12.58
N SER A 125 -5.93 -39.01 -11.61
CA SER A 125 -6.37 -39.37 -10.25
C SER A 125 -6.37 -38.20 -9.26
N LEU A 126 -5.57 -37.16 -9.51
CA LEU A 126 -5.44 -36.01 -8.61
C LEU A 126 -5.03 -34.78 -9.41
N SER A 127 -5.98 -33.88 -9.64
CA SER A 127 -5.80 -32.63 -10.39
C SER A 127 -6.14 -31.42 -9.54
N SER A 128 -5.41 -30.33 -9.74
CA SER A 128 -5.81 -29.03 -9.21
C SER A 128 -7.14 -28.57 -9.80
N PRO A 129 -7.88 -27.67 -9.12
CA PRO A 129 -8.87 -26.84 -9.78
C PRO A 129 -8.24 -26.12 -10.99
N ALA A 130 -9.05 -25.78 -11.99
CA ALA A 130 -8.58 -24.93 -13.08
C ALA A 130 -8.24 -23.53 -12.55
N PHE A 131 -7.11 -22.99 -12.99
CA PHE A 131 -6.64 -21.66 -12.61
C PHE A 131 -6.06 -20.93 -13.82
N ASN A 132 -5.72 -19.65 -13.66
CA ASN A 132 -5.09 -18.83 -14.69
C ASN A 132 -3.75 -18.25 -14.22
N LEU A 133 -3.10 -17.48 -15.09
CA LEU A 133 -1.80 -16.91 -14.75
C LEU A 133 -1.89 -15.80 -13.69
N ALA A 134 -2.99 -15.03 -13.62
CA ALA A 134 -3.20 -14.11 -12.51
C ALA A 134 -3.17 -14.83 -11.15
N ASP A 135 -3.78 -16.02 -11.02
CA ASP A 135 -3.77 -16.80 -9.78
C ASP A 135 -2.36 -17.29 -9.43
N ALA A 136 -1.60 -17.78 -10.43
CA ALA A 136 -0.21 -18.20 -10.24
C ALA A 136 0.70 -17.03 -9.81
N LEU A 137 0.52 -15.87 -10.42
CA LEU A 137 1.28 -14.66 -10.08
C LEU A 137 0.87 -14.10 -8.71
N GLN A 138 -0.38 -14.23 -8.30
CA GLN A 138 -0.80 -13.92 -6.93
C GLN A 138 -0.03 -14.74 -5.90
N TRP A 139 0.12 -16.05 -6.10
CA TRP A 139 0.93 -16.90 -5.23
C TRP A 139 2.38 -16.44 -5.14
N LEU A 140 2.98 -16.02 -6.27
CA LEU A 140 4.31 -15.42 -6.28
C LEU A 140 4.34 -14.10 -5.48
N GLY A 141 3.35 -13.24 -5.65
CA GLY A 141 3.19 -12.00 -4.88
C GLY A 141 3.11 -12.26 -3.37
N TYR A 142 2.31 -13.25 -2.95
CA TYR A 142 2.23 -13.69 -1.56
C TYR A 142 3.58 -14.16 -1.02
N ALA A 143 4.29 -15.00 -1.77
CA ALA A 143 5.61 -15.50 -1.38
C ALA A 143 6.61 -14.35 -1.17
N LEU A 144 6.62 -13.35 -2.07
CA LEU A 144 7.46 -12.16 -1.96
C LEU A 144 7.11 -11.30 -0.74
N ILE A 145 5.82 -11.11 -0.46
CA ILE A 145 5.35 -10.37 0.72
C ILE A 145 5.83 -11.06 2.00
N VAL A 146 5.61 -12.37 2.12
CA VAL A 146 6.02 -13.16 3.29
C VAL A 146 7.54 -13.12 3.45
N TYR A 147 8.28 -13.33 2.36
CA TYR A 147 9.75 -13.25 2.37
C TYR A 147 10.23 -11.88 2.84
N ALA A 148 9.63 -10.79 2.33
CA ALA A 148 10.00 -9.43 2.72
C ALA A 148 9.69 -9.14 4.19
N ILE A 149 8.54 -9.58 4.70
CA ILE A 149 8.18 -9.40 6.13
C ILE A 149 9.21 -10.10 7.03
N ILE A 150 9.63 -11.32 6.68
CA ILE A 150 10.61 -12.09 7.47
C ILE A 150 12.00 -11.44 7.41
N ARG A 151 12.43 -10.98 6.23
CA ARG A 151 13.78 -10.44 6.02
C ARG A 151 13.93 -8.97 6.42
N GLU A 152 12.87 -8.18 6.30
CA GLU A 152 12.88 -6.73 6.51
C GLU A 152 12.12 -6.33 7.79
N GLY A 153 11.85 -7.27 8.69
CA GLY A 153 11.04 -7.05 9.90
C GLY A 153 11.54 -5.91 10.81
N GLU A 154 12.87 -5.77 10.97
CA GLU A 154 13.47 -4.68 11.76
C GLU A 154 13.29 -3.30 11.12
N LEU A 155 13.17 -3.23 9.79
CA LEU A 155 12.85 -2.00 9.07
C LEU A 155 11.38 -1.59 9.28
N LEU A 156 10.51 -2.56 9.55
CA LEU A 156 9.06 -2.37 9.69
C LEU A 156 8.65 -2.02 11.13
N TRP A 157 9.28 -2.60 12.15
CA TRP A 157 8.86 -2.47 13.56
C TRP A 157 10.00 -2.13 14.55
N PRO A 158 10.44 -0.86 14.64
CA PRO A 158 11.47 -0.46 15.59
C PRO A 158 10.93 -0.34 17.03
N GLU A 159 11.62 -0.97 18.00
CA GLU A 159 11.23 -0.99 19.41
C GLU A 159 11.53 0.34 20.16
N ASN A 160 10.54 0.77 20.94
CA ASN A 160 10.59 1.72 22.07
C ASN A 160 10.78 3.23 21.85
N ASN A 161 9.76 4.02 22.28
CA ASN A 161 9.76 4.90 23.47
C ASN A 161 8.94 6.22 23.34
N VAL A 162 8.38 6.65 24.49
CA VAL A 162 7.21 7.54 24.68
C VAL A 162 7.55 9.05 24.59
N ARG A 163 6.64 9.88 24.04
CA ARG A 163 6.87 11.30 23.64
C ARG A 163 6.10 12.33 24.46
N LYS A 164 6.69 13.52 24.64
CA LYS A 164 6.11 14.66 25.41
C LYS A 164 5.69 15.89 24.58
N GLN A 165 6.09 16.05 23.31
CA GLN A 165 5.66 17.16 22.43
C GLN A 165 5.52 16.66 20.99
N TYR A 166 4.44 17.01 20.28
CA TYR A 166 3.99 16.31 19.06
C TYR A 166 3.97 17.16 17.77
N TRP A 167 4.14 18.48 17.84
CA TRP A 167 4.15 19.38 16.68
C TRP A 167 5.51 20.08 16.58
N VAL A 168 6.19 19.91 15.44
CA VAL A 168 7.54 20.43 15.17
C VAL A 168 7.56 21.18 13.83
N ASN A 169 7.02 20.58 12.76
CA ASN A 169 6.87 21.21 11.45
C ASN A 169 5.40 21.15 11.03
N MET A 170 4.63 22.14 11.47
CA MET A 170 3.17 22.16 11.34
C MET A 170 2.66 22.06 9.88
N PRO A 171 3.23 22.77 8.88
CA PRO A 171 2.80 22.64 7.48
C PRO A 171 2.99 21.22 6.93
N PHE A 172 4.14 20.61 7.21
CA PHE A 172 4.44 19.24 6.78
C PHE A 172 3.51 18.22 7.44
N GLN A 173 3.35 18.33 8.77
CA GLN A 173 2.55 17.37 9.55
C GLN A 173 1.06 17.46 9.20
N LEU A 174 0.53 18.68 9.02
CA LEU A 174 -0.86 18.87 8.57
C LEU A 174 -1.10 18.29 7.19
N LYS A 175 -0.18 18.51 6.23
CA LYS A 175 -0.27 17.92 4.89
C LYS A 175 -0.39 16.39 4.96
N TYR A 176 0.43 15.75 5.80
CA TYR A 176 0.37 14.29 5.99
C TYR A 176 -0.93 13.83 6.66
N CYS A 177 -1.41 14.53 7.68
CA CYS A 177 -2.68 14.22 8.32
C CYS A 177 -3.85 14.31 7.32
N PHE A 178 -3.90 15.36 6.51
CA PHE A 178 -4.96 15.53 5.51
C PHE A 178 -4.90 14.49 4.39
N ILE A 179 -3.70 14.07 3.95
CA ILE A 179 -3.54 12.95 3.00
C ILE A 179 -4.11 11.66 3.61
N LEU A 180 -3.77 11.33 4.85
CA LEU A 180 -4.29 10.14 5.54
C LEU A 180 -5.81 10.19 5.71
N MET A 181 -6.35 11.34 6.10
CA MET A 181 -7.80 11.54 6.18
C MET A 181 -8.49 11.39 4.81
N ALA A 182 -7.93 11.96 3.75
CA ALA A 182 -8.52 11.88 2.41
C ALA A 182 -8.59 10.43 1.92
N VAL A 183 -7.52 9.66 2.13
CA VAL A 183 -7.50 8.22 1.80
C VAL A 183 -8.50 7.44 2.64
N GLY A 184 -8.55 7.70 3.96
CA GLY A 184 -9.50 7.07 4.86
C GLY A 184 -10.96 7.38 4.52
N LEU A 185 -11.27 8.63 4.21
CA LEU A 185 -12.59 9.07 3.76
C LEU A 185 -13.01 8.34 2.49
N SER A 186 -12.10 8.21 1.54
CA SER A 186 -12.34 7.48 0.29
C SER A 186 -12.72 6.02 0.58
N LEU A 187 -11.96 5.34 1.45
CA LEU A 187 -12.25 3.97 1.89
C LEU A 187 -13.61 3.85 2.59
N THR A 188 -13.92 4.78 3.49
CA THR A 188 -15.21 4.75 4.20
C THR A 188 -16.39 5.02 3.28
N LEU A 189 -16.22 5.90 2.28
CA LEU A 189 -17.27 6.19 1.30
C LEU A 189 -17.56 4.97 0.44
N ILE A 190 -16.51 4.25 0.04
CA ILE A 190 -16.62 2.96 -0.64
C ILE A 190 -17.45 2.00 0.23
N CYS A 191 -17.06 1.79 1.49
CA CYS A 191 -17.79 0.91 2.41
C CYS A 191 -19.26 1.33 2.61
N LEU A 192 -19.55 2.63 2.66
CA LEU A 192 -20.93 3.15 2.77
C LEU A 192 -21.77 2.73 1.57
N VAL A 193 -21.26 2.92 0.35
CA VAL A 193 -21.98 2.58 -0.87
C VAL A 193 -22.32 1.09 -0.87
N PHE A 194 -21.37 0.23 -0.53
CA PHE A 194 -21.61 -1.20 -0.44
C PHE A 194 -22.65 -1.58 0.58
N SER A 195 -22.48 -1.11 1.81
CA SER A 195 -23.31 -1.54 2.90
C SER A 195 -24.73 -0.98 2.77
N TYR A 196 -24.88 0.25 2.26
CA TYR A 196 -26.15 0.84 1.90
C TYR A 196 -26.87 -0.01 0.85
N THR A 197 -26.18 -0.35 -0.24
CA THR A 197 -26.78 -1.11 -1.32
C THR A 197 -27.08 -2.54 -0.90
N TYR A 198 -26.21 -3.18 -0.11
CA TYR A 198 -26.44 -4.51 0.44
C TYR A 198 -27.68 -4.55 1.34
N MET A 199 -27.76 -3.59 2.27
CA MET A 199 -28.89 -3.46 3.18
C MET A 199 -30.18 -3.14 2.44
N ARG A 200 -30.12 -2.25 1.44
CA ARG A 200 -31.28 -1.88 0.61
C ARG A 200 -31.85 -3.08 -0.13
N VAL A 201 -31.02 -3.85 -0.82
CA VAL A 201 -31.49 -5.03 -1.58
C VAL A 201 -32.04 -6.08 -0.62
N THR A 202 -31.35 -6.33 0.49
CA THR A 202 -31.81 -7.31 1.50
C THR A 202 -33.19 -6.95 2.04
N ILE A 203 -33.39 -5.70 2.48
CA ILE A 203 -34.70 -5.25 2.98
C ILE A 203 -35.76 -5.34 1.88
N GLN A 204 -35.41 -4.98 0.64
CA GLN A 204 -36.32 -5.05 -0.49
C GLN A 204 -36.74 -6.49 -0.81
N GLU A 205 -35.85 -7.48 -0.65
CA GLU A 205 -36.21 -8.90 -0.79
C GLU A 205 -37.13 -9.39 0.34
N LEU A 206 -36.90 -8.94 1.58
CA LEU A 206 -37.73 -9.36 2.73
C LEU A 206 -39.13 -8.73 2.74
N VAL A 207 -39.25 -7.46 2.32
CA VAL A 207 -40.43 -6.63 2.58
C VAL A 207 -41.07 -6.12 1.27
N GLY A 208 -40.47 -6.42 0.12
CA GLY A 208 -40.85 -5.86 -1.17
C GLY A 208 -40.52 -4.36 -1.29
N ASN A 209 -41.15 -3.69 -2.25
CA ASN A 209 -40.94 -2.25 -2.53
C ASN A 209 -41.68 -1.31 -1.56
N ASN A 210 -41.76 -1.65 -0.27
CA ASN A 210 -42.38 -0.79 0.73
C ASN A 210 -41.43 0.35 1.14
N ALA A 211 -41.61 1.52 0.52
CA ALA A 211 -40.76 2.69 0.73
C ALA A 211 -40.68 3.15 2.20
N PHE A 212 -41.76 2.99 2.97
CA PHE A 212 -41.77 3.35 4.40
C PHE A 212 -40.81 2.46 5.19
N LEU A 213 -40.88 1.14 5.01
CA LEU A 213 -40.02 0.20 5.72
C LEU A 213 -38.57 0.29 5.25
N LEU A 214 -38.32 0.48 3.95
CA LEU A 214 -36.98 0.78 3.41
C LEU A 214 -36.36 2.01 4.08
N ASN A 215 -37.07 3.14 4.11
CA ASN A 215 -36.56 4.38 4.70
C ASN A 215 -36.38 4.28 6.22
N LYS A 216 -37.28 3.55 6.91
CA LYS A 216 -37.21 3.34 8.37
C LYS A 216 -35.89 2.70 8.81
N PHE A 217 -35.31 1.82 8.00
CA PHE A 217 -34.04 1.16 8.32
C PHE A 217 -32.84 1.81 7.64
N LEU A 218 -32.96 2.27 6.38
CA LEU A 218 -31.84 2.84 5.64
C LEU A 218 -31.42 4.23 6.13
N VAL A 219 -32.38 5.08 6.53
CA VAL A 219 -32.04 6.45 6.99
C VAL A 219 -31.22 6.41 8.29
N PRO A 220 -31.64 5.69 9.35
CA PRO A 220 -30.81 5.55 10.54
C PRO A 220 -29.46 4.90 10.25
N TYR A 221 -29.42 3.89 9.36
CA TYR A 221 -28.18 3.23 8.97
C TYR A 221 -27.15 4.21 8.39
N VAL A 222 -27.56 5.04 7.42
CA VAL A 222 -26.69 6.05 6.80
C VAL A 222 -26.25 7.10 7.82
N ILE A 223 -27.16 7.57 8.69
CA ILE A 223 -26.82 8.54 9.75
C ILE A 223 -25.77 7.96 10.69
N THR A 224 -25.97 6.74 11.20
CA THR A 224 -25.01 6.05 12.07
C THR A 224 -23.67 5.85 11.37
N PHE A 225 -23.67 5.49 10.08
CA PHE A 225 -22.43 5.33 9.31
C PHE A 225 -21.67 6.65 9.17
N ILE A 226 -22.36 7.76 8.89
CA ILE A 226 -21.75 9.10 8.82
C ILE A 226 -21.11 9.48 10.16
N ILE A 227 -21.80 9.23 11.29
CA ILE A 227 -21.27 9.50 12.63
C ILE A 227 -19.97 8.69 12.86
N ILE A 228 -19.97 7.41 12.51
CA ILE A 228 -18.78 6.55 12.61
C ILE A 228 -17.66 7.06 11.69
N CYS A 229 -17.97 7.53 10.48
CA CYS A 229 -16.98 8.10 9.57
C CYS A 229 -16.31 9.35 10.15
N ILE A 230 -17.09 10.25 10.77
CA ILE A 230 -16.55 11.45 11.42
C ILE A 230 -15.59 11.04 12.54
N ALA A 231 -15.97 10.08 13.38
CA ALA A 231 -15.12 9.56 14.44
C ALA A 231 -13.84 8.91 13.89
N PHE A 232 -13.96 8.10 12.83
CA PHE A 232 -12.83 7.47 12.16
C PHE A 232 -11.86 8.49 11.55
N CYS A 233 -12.37 9.58 10.95
CA CYS A 233 -11.55 10.67 10.44
C CYS A 233 -10.76 11.37 11.55
N ALA A 234 -11.37 11.59 12.72
CA ALA A 234 -10.68 12.14 13.88
C ALA A 234 -9.56 11.21 14.36
N ILE A 235 -9.80 9.90 14.38
CA ILE A 235 -8.79 8.89 14.72
C ILE A 235 -7.64 8.91 13.70
N LEU A 236 -7.95 8.94 12.39
CA LEU A 236 -6.92 9.00 11.35
C LEU A 236 -6.09 10.27 11.41
N PHE A 237 -6.71 11.41 11.74
CA PHE A 237 -5.97 12.64 11.99
C PHE A 237 -5.02 12.50 13.18
N ALA A 238 -5.47 11.87 14.27
CA ALA A 238 -4.64 11.61 15.44
C ALA A 238 -3.47 10.66 15.11
N VAL A 239 -3.72 9.58 14.34
CA VAL A 239 -2.69 8.66 13.87
C VAL A 239 -1.70 9.37 12.93
N GLY A 240 -2.20 10.18 12.00
CA GLY A 240 -1.36 10.97 11.09
C GLY A 240 -0.46 11.95 11.84
N ARG A 241 -0.96 12.56 12.92
CA ARG A 241 -0.16 13.38 13.82
C ARG A 241 0.96 12.57 14.48
N LEU A 242 0.66 11.37 14.98
CA LEU A 242 1.65 10.50 15.63
C LEU A 242 2.76 10.06 14.66
N ILE A 243 2.39 9.65 13.45
CA ILE A 243 3.33 9.19 12.41
C ILE A 243 4.16 10.36 11.89
N SER A 244 3.51 11.45 11.48
CA SER A 244 4.23 12.62 10.93
C SER A 244 5.21 13.22 11.91
N HIS A 245 4.94 13.12 13.21
CA HIS A 245 5.88 13.54 14.25
C HIS A 245 7.16 12.67 14.30
N ARG A 246 7.11 11.37 13.96
CA ARG A 246 8.32 10.50 13.90
C ARG A 246 9.27 10.93 12.78
N ILE A 247 8.74 11.56 11.73
CA ILE A 247 9.49 12.00 10.56
C ILE A 247 9.95 13.45 10.72
N ALA A 248 9.07 14.34 11.20
CA ALA A 248 9.34 15.77 11.28
C ALA A 248 10.40 16.13 12.33
N GLY A 249 10.43 15.43 13.47
CA GLY A 249 11.38 15.70 14.56
C GLY A 249 12.85 15.56 14.12
N PRO A 250 13.25 14.42 13.53
CA PRO A 250 14.62 14.17 13.08
C PRO A 250 15.09 15.12 12.00
N LEU A 251 14.21 15.39 11.04
CA LEU A 251 14.53 16.29 9.93
C LEU A 251 14.80 17.71 10.43
N TYR A 252 13.97 18.18 11.36
CA TYR A 252 14.15 19.50 11.98
C TYR A 252 15.41 19.56 12.86
N ALA A 253 15.70 18.49 13.62
CA ALA A 253 16.91 18.41 14.43
C ALA A 253 18.17 18.45 13.56
N PHE A 254 18.17 17.74 12.43
CA PHE A 254 19.27 17.74 11.46
C PHE A 254 19.42 19.11 10.75
N GLU A 255 18.33 19.76 10.35
CA GLU A 255 18.37 21.13 9.81
C GLU A 255 19.00 22.11 10.80
N ARG A 256 18.61 22.02 12.08
CA ARG A 256 19.18 22.85 13.14
C ARG A 256 20.67 22.57 13.33
N PHE A 257 21.08 21.31 13.32
CA PHE A 257 22.48 20.90 13.39
C PHE A 257 23.32 21.52 12.27
N LEU A 258 22.81 21.51 11.02
CA LEU A 258 23.51 22.13 9.89
C LEU A 258 23.66 23.64 10.08
N LYS A 259 22.60 24.34 10.51
CA LYS A 259 22.65 25.80 10.77
C LYS A 259 23.69 26.15 11.82
N THR A 260 23.68 25.46 12.96
CA THR A 260 24.65 25.74 14.04
C THR A 260 26.08 25.43 13.61
N SER A 261 26.27 24.36 12.82
CA SER A 261 27.59 23.97 12.31
C SER A 261 28.15 25.00 11.33
N LEU A 262 27.29 25.58 10.47
CA LEU A 262 27.66 26.68 9.57
C LEU A 262 28.01 27.97 10.33
N GLU A 263 27.35 28.23 11.47
CA GLU A 263 27.67 29.33 12.38
C GLU A 263 28.93 29.07 13.21
N GLY A 264 29.56 27.90 13.06
CA GLY A 264 30.82 27.53 13.69
C GLY A 264 30.68 26.81 15.04
N THR A 265 29.45 26.50 15.47
CA THR A 265 29.16 25.76 16.71
C THR A 265 28.72 24.32 16.38
N SER A 266 29.57 23.32 16.67
CA SER A 266 29.22 21.91 16.43
C SER A 266 28.70 21.26 17.71
N THR A 267 27.38 21.13 17.82
CA THR A 267 26.81 20.21 18.81
C THR A 267 26.61 18.83 18.15
N PRO A 268 26.92 17.72 18.84
CA PRO A 268 26.66 16.40 18.31
C PRO A 268 25.15 16.19 18.15
N LEU A 269 24.72 15.77 16.97
CA LEU A 269 23.34 15.44 16.71
C LEU A 269 23.03 14.07 17.34
N LYS A 270 22.06 14.04 18.25
CA LYS A 270 21.51 12.82 18.82
C LYS A 270 20.00 12.77 18.62
N LEU A 271 19.56 11.81 17.84
CA LEU A 271 18.18 11.50 17.52
C LEU A 271 17.60 10.50 18.52
N ARG A 272 16.27 10.44 18.57
CA ARG A 272 15.58 9.58 19.55
C ARG A 272 15.47 8.15 19.02
N ALA A 273 15.20 7.20 19.90
CA ALA A 273 15.16 5.80 19.51
C ALA A 273 14.06 5.45 18.48
N GLY A 274 12.89 6.10 18.57
CA GLY A 274 11.74 5.88 17.67
C GLY A 274 11.56 6.95 16.58
N ASP A 275 12.61 7.72 16.31
CA ASP A 275 12.68 8.72 15.27
C ASP A 275 13.12 8.06 13.94
N GLU A 276 12.48 8.46 12.83
CA GLU A 276 12.92 8.02 11.51
C GLU A 276 14.28 8.64 11.15
N PHE A 277 14.98 8.04 10.19
CA PHE A 277 16.26 8.55 9.68
C PHE A 277 17.42 8.59 10.69
N LYS A 278 17.56 7.59 11.58
CA LYS A 278 18.69 7.52 12.53
C LYS A 278 20.09 7.65 11.91
N HIS A 279 20.30 7.16 10.69
CA HIS A 279 21.55 7.33 9.94
C HIS A 279 22.00 8.80 9.77
N LEU A 280 21.13 9.78 10.02
CA LEU A 280 21.50 11.19 10.08
C LEU A 280 22.47 11.51 11.23
N GLU A 281 22.52 10.70 12.30
CA GLU A 281 23.53 10.83 13.36
C GLU A 281 24.94 10.58 12.81
N GLU A 282 25.14 9.45 12.12
CA GLU A 282 26.42 9.10 11.47
C GLU A 282 26.82 10.15 10.43
N LEU A 283 25.85 10.64 9.66
CA LEU A 283 26.11 11.67 8.66
C LEU A 283 26.48 13.02 9.29
N ALA A 284 25.87 13.38 10.42
CA ALA A 284 26.24 14.56 11.18
C ALA A 284 27.67 14.46 11.75
N GLU A 285 28.08 13.28 12.21
CA GLU A 285 29.44 13.02 12.68
C GLU A 285 30.48 13.21 11.56
N GLN A 286 30.24 12.60 10.38
CA GLN A 286 31.10 12.77 9.20
C GLN A 286 31.22 14.24 8.77
N VAL A 287 30.13 15.01 8.81
CA VAL A 287 30.13 16.44 8.52
C VAL A 287 31.01 17.21 9.51
N ASN A 288 30.88 16.92 10.81
CA ASN A 288 31.71 17.55 11.84
C ASN A 288 33.20 17.23 11.67
N GLU A 289 33.55 15.97 11.39
CA GLU A 289 34.94 15.57 11.14
C GLU A 289 35.54 16.34 9.96
N ARG A 290 34.81 16.45 8.85
CA ARG A 290 35.25 17.23 7.68
C ARG A 290 35.39 18.72 7.98
N LEU A 291 34.44 19.32 8.69
CA LEU A 291 34.53 20.73 9.09
C LEU A 291 35.75 20.99 9.99
N ASN A 292 36.08 20.05 10.88
CA ASN A 292 37.25 20.14 11.74
C ASN A 292 38.57 19.98 10.95
N GLN A 293 38.61 19.10 9.94
CA GLN A 293 39.76 18.98 9.03
C GLN A 293 40.00 20.28 8.27
N ILE A 294 38.95 20.86 7.67
CA ILE A 294 39.04 22.14 6.93
C ILE A 294 39.54 23.27 7.85
N LYS A 295 39.04 23.35 9.10
CA LYS A 295 39.54 24.32 10.07
C LYS A 295 41.03 24.12 10.36
N LYS A 296 41.50 22.89 10.55
CA LYS A 296 42.93 22.59 10.77
C LYS A 296 43.79 22.99 9.57
N GLU A 297 43.42 22.61 8.35
CA GLU A 297 44.15 22.96 7.12
C GLU A 297 44.27 24.47 6.92
N ARG A 298 43.21 25.23 7.22
CA ARG A 298 43.24 26.69 7.20
C ARG A 298 44.17 27.28 8.25
N THR A 299 44.27 26.66 9.42
CA THR A 299 45.15 27.13 10.51
C THR A 299 46.62 26.88 10.17
N VAL A 300 46.95 25.74 9.56
CA VAL A 300 48.31 25.41 9.12
C VAL A 300 48.81 26.40 8.06
N ASN A 301 47.99 26.69 7.03
CA ASN A 301 48.36 27.66 5.98
C ASN A 301 48.55 29.10 6.49
N VAL A 302 47.91 29.48 7.60
CA VAL A 302 48.08 30.83 8.20
C VAL A 302 49.37 30.94 9.01
N ILE A 303 49.87 29.81 9.55
CA ILE A 303 51.13 29.78 10.31
C ILE A 303 52.34 29.72 9.36
N GLU A 304 52.25 28.96 8.26
CA GLU A 304 53.34 28.85 7.28
C GLU A 304 53.66 30.14 6.50
N TYR A 305 52.79 31.15 6.54
CA TYR A 305 53.00 32.42 5.82
C TYR A 305 53.67 33.54 6.63
N LYS A 306 54.14 33.26 7.86
CA LYS A 306 54.61 34.30 8.79
C LYS A 306 56.11 34.33 9.08
N ASP A 307 56.91 33.45 8.48
CA ASP A 307 58.33 33.30 8.81
C ASP A 307 59.34 33.61 7.67
N ASP A 308 58.89 34.18 6.54
CA ASP A 308 59.77 34.51 5.38
C ASP A 308 60.06 36.02 5.17
N GLU A 309 59.86 36.87 6.18
CA GLU A 309 60.30 38.27 6.17
C GLU A 309 61.20 38.58 7.40
N ASN A 310 62.49 38.28 7.29
CA ASN A 310 63.56 38.89 8.09
C ASN A 310 64.88 38.92 7.31
#